data_AF-A6QVU7-F1
#
_entry.id   AF-A6QVU7-F1
#
_cell.length_a   1.000
_cell.length_b   1.000
_cell.length_c   1.000
_cell.angle_alpha   90.00
_cell.angle_beta   90.00
_cell.angle_gamma   90.00
#
_symmetry.space_group_name_H-M   'P 1'
#
loop_
_entity.id
_entity.type
_entity.pdbx_description
1 polymer ?
#
loop_
_entity_poly.entity_id
_entity_poly.type
_entity_poly.pdbx_seq_one_letter_code
_entity_poly.pdbx_strand_id
1 'polypeptide(L)'
;MANLLLVSRGSNPSPTVGECWVRNFVNRHEELKSKFSRKYDYQCALCEDSEVIRGWFRLVQNTIAKYGILDDDIYNFDETGFQMGVIGTARVITGSERAGNPKLVQPGDREWVTVIAGINATGWALRTMIILKGKMHQSCWYETEGLPSDWVIEVNENGWTTDQLAGFDQFCSENQIIALYMPPHSSHLLQPLDVGCFSSLKTAYGQQVENQMRLGINHIDKEEFLALYPAAQIQALTESNIKSGFRAAGLVPYDPEQVLSRLNTTMHTPTPPGTSHSSQASWATATPHNIHQLEQQTKKVKGYIKRPQEGALRVEEGLDRVRRVNELEGGVVEAAGSQPRKRAAPRCSVCGTIGHTARTCSKHIEIIS
;
A
#
# COMPACT_ATOMS: atom_id res chain seq x y z
N MET A 1 -20.53 -13.20 4.27
CA MET A 1 -20.41 -13.40 5.73
C MET A 1 -21.70 -12.99 6.48
N ALA A 2 -22.15 -11.73 6.40
CA ALA A 2 -23.32 -11.24 7.16
C ALA A 2 -24.62 -12.04 6.91
N ASN A 3 -24.96 -12.34 5.65
CA ASN A 3 -26.13 -13.17 5.33
C ASN A 3 -26.01 -14.61 5.90
N LEU A 4 -24.81 -15.18 5.95
CA LEU A 4 -24.60 -16.51 6.52
C LEU A 4 -24.86 -16.52 8.04
N LEU A 5 -24.51 -15.44 8.74
CA LEU A 5 -24.79 -15.26 10.17
C LEU A 5 -26.29 -15.02 10.46
N LEU A 6 -27.03 -14.41 9.52
CA LEU A 6 -28.48 -14.24 9.65
C LEU A 6 -29.22 -15.57 9.45
N VAL A 7 -28.77 -16.38 8.48
CA VAL A 7 -29.30 -17.74 8.26
C VAL A 7 -29.07 -18.63 9.49
N SER A 8 -27.92 -18.54 10.16
CA SER A 8 -27.64 -19.32 11.38
C SER A 8 -28.49 -18.91 12.60
N ARG A 9 -29.20 -17.78 12.55
CA ARG A 9 -30.08 -17.31 13.63
C ARG A 9 -31.52 -17.87 13.54
N GLY A 10 -31.81 -18.71 12.55
CA GLY A 10 -33.00 -19.57 12.55
C GLY A 10 -34.33 -18.89 12.18
N SER A 11 -34.34 -17.66 11.66
CA SER A 11 -35.58 -17.03 11.17
C SER A 11 -35.96 -17.57 9.78
N ASN A 12 -37.25 -17.83 9.54
CA ASN A 12 -37.75 -18.32 8.25
C ASN A 12 -38.94 -17.46 7.77
N PRO A 13 -38.83 -16.77 6.61
CA PRO A 13 -37.65 -16.71 5.73
C PRO A 13 -36.48 -15.96 6.41
N SER A 14 -35.25 -16.38 6.12
CA SER A 14 -34.07 -15.75 6.71
C SER A 14 -33.91 -14.32 6.17
N PRO A 15 -33.86 -13.30 7.03
CA PRO A 15 -33.68 -11.93 6.58
C PRO A 15 -32.31 -11.80 5.89
N THR A 16 -32.31 -11.16 4.73
CA THR A 16 -31.07 -10.78 4.03
C THR A 16 -30.70 -9.35 4.39
N VAL A 17 -29.40 -9.04 4.36
CA VAL A 17 -28.98 -7.65 4.43
C VAL A 17 -29.46 -6.90 3.19
N GLY A 18 -30.02 -5.71 3.39
CA GLY A 18 -30.40 -4.85 2.27
C GLY A 18 -29.19 -4.33 1.50
N GLU A 19 -29.39 -3.87 0.25
CA GLU A 19 -28.32 -3.40 -0.64
C GLU A 19 -27.46 -2.29 -0.03
N CYS A 20 -28.07 -1.42 0.78
CA CYS A 20 -27.39 -0.32 1.45
C CYS A 20 -26.67 -0.71 2.75
N TRP A 21 -26.73 -1.98 3.16
CA TRP A 21 -26.24 -2.40 4.48
C TRP A 21 -24.75 -2.12 4.68
N VAL A 22 -23.90 -2.39 3.68
CA VAL A 22 -22.44 -2.15 3.77
C VAL A 22 -22.15 -0.66 3.95
N ARG A 23 -22.77 0.20 3.14
CA ARG A 23 -22.65 1.65 3.24
C ARG A 23 -23.10 2.16 4.62
N ASN A 24 -24.26 1.69 5.08
CA ASN A 24 -24.81 2.09 6.38
C ASN A 24 -24.01 1.52 7.55
N PHE A 25 -23.37 0.35 7.38
CA PHE A 25 -22.46 -0.23 8.36
C PHE A 25 -21.21 0.64 8.48
N VAL A 26 -20.52 0.94 7.38
CA VAL A 26 -19.34 1.82 7.38
C VAL A 26 -19.68 3.20 7.95
N ASN A 27 -20.83 3.79 7.60
CA ASN A 27 -21.23 5.11 8.11
C ASN A 27 -21.55 5.13 9.62
N ARG A 28 -21.88 3.98 10.24
CA ARG A 28 -22.15 3.89 11.68
C ARG A 28 -20.90 3.66 12.52
N HIS A 29 -19.78 3.35 11.89
CA HIS A 29 -18.52 3.00 12.52
C HIS A 29 -17.46 4.03 12.12
N GLU A 30 -17.24 5.06 12.94
CA GLU A 30 -16.28 6.15 12.66
C GLU A 30 -14.85 5.63 12.46
N GLU A 31 -14.54 4.46 13.03
CA GLU A 31 -13.28 3.73 12.86
C GLU A 31 -13.09 3.11 11.47
N LEU A 32 -14.15 3.03 10.65
CA LEU A 32 -14.12 2.48 9.29
C LEU A 32 -14.28 3.59 8.24
N LYS A 33 -13.35 3.64 7.28
CA LYS A 33 -13.47 4.53 6.12
C LYS A 33 -13.28 3.77 4.82
N SER A 34 -14.15 4.03 3.85
CA SER A 34 -13.95 3.54 2.49
C SER A 34 -12.88 4.38 1.80
N LYS A 35 -11.81 3.73 1.35
CA LYS A 35 -10.77 4.35 0.51
C LYS A 35 -10.59 3.50 -0.75
N PHE A 36 -10.43 4.15 -1.90
CA PHE A 36 -10.05 3.45 -3.12
C PHE A 36 -8.61 2.94 -2.99
N SER A 37 -8.38 1.67 -3.29
CA SER A 37 -7.03 1.15 -3.46
C SER A 37 -6.43 1.74 -4.73
N ARG A 38 -5.21 2.26 -4.64
CA ARG A 38 -4.44 2.61 -5.84
C ARG A 38 -3.86 1.32 -6.43
N LYS A 39 -3.75 1.24 -7.76
CA LYS A 39 -2.94 0.20 -8.40
C LYS A 39 -1.51 0.39 -7.91
N TYR A 40 -0.91 -0.69 -7.40
CA TYR A 40 0.42 -0.68 -6.81
C TYR A 40 1.31 -1.59 -7.63
N ASP A 41 2.45 -1.07 -8.07
CA ASP A 41 3.39 -1.88 -8.84
C ASP A 41 4.05 -2.93 -7.93
N TYR A 42 4.10 -4.17 -8.40
CA TYR A 42 4.59 -5.30 -7.62
C TYR A 42 6.11 -5.23 -7.40
N GLN A 43 6.86 -4.67 -8.36
CA GLN A 43 8.31 -4.48 -8.20
C GLN A 43 8.60 -3.38 -7.19
N CYS A 44 7.81 -2.30 -7.19
CA CYS A 44 7.88 -1.27 -6.14
C CYS A 44 7.64 -1.85 -4.74
N ALA A 45 6.68 -2.78 -4.58
CA ALA A 45 6.41 -3.43 -3.29
C ALA A 45 7.57 -4.29 -2.77
N LEU A 46 8.42 -4.83 -3.66
CA LEU A 46 9.58 -5.64 -3.30
C LEU A 46 10.83 -4.79 -3.03
N CYS A 47 10.96 -3.63 -3.69
CA CYS A 47 12.10 -2.72 -3.55
C CYS A 47 11.97 -1.73 -2.39
N GLU A 48 10.78 -1.60 -1.81
CA GLU A 48 10.47 -0.81 -0.62
C GLU A 48 10.94 -1.45 0.69
N ASP A 49 12.11 -2.10 0.67
CA ASP A 49 12.76 -2.54 1.89
C ASP A 49 13.16 -1.30 2.70
N SER A 50 12.53 -1.14 3.86
CA SER A 50 12.81 -0.04 4.78
C SER A 50 14.28 0.07 5.15
N GLU A 51 15.04 -1.05 5.16
CA GLU A 51 16.47 -1.03 5.45
C GLU A 51 17.31 -0.51 4.28
N VAL A 52 16.91 -0.78 3.03
CA VAL A 52 17.56 -0.23 1.84
C VAL A 52 17.37 1.29 1.79
N ILE A 53 16.13 1.74 1.98
CA ILE A 53 15.79 3.18 1.98
C ILE A 53 16.47 3.89 3.16
N ARG A 54 16.46 3.29 4.36
CA ARG A 54 17.18 3.82 5.53
C ARG A 54 18.68 3.88 5.28
N GLY A 55 19.26 2.85 4.65
CA GLY A 55 20.66 2.82 4.25
C GLY A 55 21.02 3.96 3.29
N TRP A 56 20.16 4.23 2.31
CA TRP A 56 20.33 5.35 1.39
C TRP A 56 20.26 6.70 2.08
N PHE A 57 19.28 6.92 2.97
CA PHE A 57 19.22 8.17 3.74
C PHE A 57 20.46 8.39 4.62
N ARG A 58 21.05 7.32 5.18
CA ARG A 58 22.32 7.40 5.91
C ARG A 58 23.46 7.79 4.97
N LEU A 59 23.52 7.23 3.75
CA LEU A 59 24.51 7.60 2.75
C LEU A 59 24.41 9.10 2.38
N VAL A 60 23.20 9.60 2.15
CA VAL A 60 22.94 11.03 1.87
C VAL A 60 23.46 11.90 3.01
N GLN A 61 23.06 11.60 4.25
CA GLN A 61 23.46 12.39 5.43
C GLN A 61 24.98 12.36 5.65
N ASN A 62 25.59 11.19 5.53
CA ASN A 62 27.05 11.03 5.68
C ASN A 62 27.81 11.79 4.58
N THR A 63 27.28 11.81 3.35
CA THR A 63 27.89 12.54 2.23
C THR A 63 27.81 14.05 2.45
N ILE A 64 26.64 14.56 2.84
CA ILE A 64 26.44 15.97 3.19
C ILE A 64 27.42 16.38 4.31
N ALA A 65 27.50 15.59 5.38
CA ALA A 65 28.38 15.87 6.52
C ALA A 65 29.87 15.79 6.16
N LYS A 66 30.27 14.82 5.31
CA LYS A 66 31.67 14.61 4.91
C LYS A 66 32.21 15.75 4.07
N TYR A 67 31.40 16.27 3.15
CA TYR A 67 31.83 17.29 2.18
C TYR A 67 31.35 18.71 2.54
N GLY A 68 30.54 18.87 3.59
CA GLY A 68 30.01 20.17 4.01
C GLY A 68 29.04 20.77 2.98
N ILE A 69 28.24 19.93 2.33
CA ILE A 69 27.30 20.33 1.28
C ILE A 69 26.19 21.19 1.90
N LEU A 70 25.95 22.37 1.32
CA LEU A 70 24.86 23.25 1.74
C LEU A 70 23.56 22.86 1.02
N ASP A 71 22.41 23.23 1.57
CA ASP A 71 21.10 22.96 0.94
C ASP A 71 21.03 23.58 -0.48
N ASP A 72 21.65 24.75 -0.69
CA ASP A 72 21.78 25.44 -1.99
C ASP A 72 22.55 24.62 -3.04
N ASP A 73 23.38 23.67 -2.59
CA ASP A 73 24.21 22.79 -3.43
C ASP A 73 23.57 21.41 -3.66
N ILE A 74 22.33 21.20 -3.19
CA ILE A 74 21.58 19.95 -3.40
C ILE A 74 20.64 20.12 -4.58
N TYR A 75 20.86 19.30 -5.61
CA TYR A 75 20.10 19.32 -6.86
C TYR A 75 19.39 17.99 -7.10
N ASN A 76 18.18 18.08 -7.65
CA ASN A 76 17.43 16.96 -8.18
C ASN A 76 17.10 17.23 -9.64
N PHE A 77 17.35 16.28 -10.52
CA PHE A 77 16.96 16.35 -11.94
C PHE A 77 16.32 15.03 -12.35
N ASP A 78 15.35 15.10 -13.25
CA ASP A 78 14.63 13.93 -13.75
C ASP A 78 13.92 14.24 -15.09
N GLU A 79 13.52 13.18 -15.78
CA GLU A 79 12.83 13.21 -17.06
C GLU A 79 11.31 13.03 -16.90
N THR A 80 10.54 13.82 -17.63
CA THR A 80 9.10 13.60 -17.76
C THR A 80 8.62 13.77 -19.20
N GLY A 81 7.75 12.85 -19.64
CA GLY A 81 7.03 12.95 -20.91
C GLY A 81 5.75 13.79 -20.83
N PHE A 82 5.49 14.55 -21.88
CA PHE A 82 4.25 15.26 -22.16
C PHE A 82 3.65 14.80 -23.48
N GLN A 83 2.34 14.59 -23.51
CA GLN A 83 1.61 14.49 -24.76
C GLN A 83 1.12 15.89 -25.12
N MET A 84 1.59 16.44 -26.24
CA MET A 84 1.37 17.86 -26.58
C MET A 84 -0.13 18.21 -26.65
N GLY A 85 -0.94 17.34 -27.26
CA GLY A 85 -2.36 17.55 -27.42
C GLY A 85 -3.26 16.81 -26.44
N VAL A 86 -2.86 16.58 -25.18
CA VAL A 86 -3.73 15.91 -24.21
C VAL A 86 -4.13 16.84 -23.07
N ILE A 87 -5.44 17.09 -22.96
CA ILE A 87 -6.03 17.89 -21.90
C ILE A 87 -6.37 16.99 -20.71
N GLY A 88 -6.08 17.49 -19.50
CA GLY A 88 -6.56 16.88 -18.27
C GLY A 88 -8.10 16.91 -18.16
N THR A 89 -8.64 16.14 -17.22
CA THR A 89 -10.08 16.22 -16.93
C THR A 89 -10.38 17.53 -16.20
N ALA A 90 -11.16 18.41 -16.83
CA ALA A 90 -11.59 19.68 -16.23
C ALA A 90 -12.99 19.58 -15.61
N ARG A 91 -13.20 20.29 -14.49
CA ARG A 91 -14.52 20.43 -13.88
C ARG A 91 -15.27 21.57 -14.54
N VAL A 92 -16.40 21.28 -15.18
CA VAL A 92 -17.23 22.30 -15.83
C VAL A 92 -18.59 22.42 -15.14
N ILE A 93 -19.17 23.63 -15.18
CA ILE A 93 -20.53 23.88 -14.70
C ILE A 93 -21.47 23.77 -15.90
N THR A 94 -22.47 22.89 -15.82
CA THR A 94 -23.49 22.67 -16.85
C THR A 94 -24.89 22.76 -16.28
N GLY A 95 -25.87 23.10 -17.12
CA GLY A 95 -27.27 23.04 -16.74
C GLY A 95 -27.66 21.63 -16.26
N SER A 96 -28.51 21.58 -15.23
CA SER A 96 -28.93 20.35 -14.54
C SER A 96 -29.65 19.34 -15.45
N GLU A 97 -30.18 19.81 -16.58
CA GLU A 97 -30.90 19.03 -17.59
C GLU A 97 -29.99 18.20 -18.49
N ARG A 98 -28.67 18.43 -18.50
CA ARG A 98 -27.72 17.59 -19.26
C ARG A 98 -27.43 16.30 -18.50
N ALA A 99 -27.99 15.20 -18.98
CA ALA A 99 -27.86 13.86 -18.38
C ALA A 99 -26.51 13.15 -18.63
N GLY A 100 -25.42 13.87 -18.95
CA GLY A 100 -24.13 13.25 -19.25
C GLY A 100 -22.94 14.16 -19.00
N ASN A 101 -21.78 13.53 -18.75
CA ASN A 101 -20.53 14.26 -18.60
C ASN A 101 -20.22 14.99 -19.91
N PRO A 102 -20.03 16.31 -19.88
CA PRO A 102 -19.68 17.09 -21.06
C PRO A 102 -18.33 16.62 -21.61
N LYS A 103 -18.27 16.49 -22.93
CA LYS A 103 -17.05 16.11 -23.64
C LYS A 103 -16.31 17.36 -24.07
N LEU A 104 -15.07 17.52 -23.63
CA LEU A 104 -14.15 18.50 -24.19
C LEU A 104 -13.52 17.88 -25.44
N VAL A 105 -13.51 18.64 -26.54
CA VAL A 105 -12.75 18.26 -27.74
C VAL A 105 -11.27 18.22 -27.33
N GLN A 106 -10.53 17.21 -27.76
CA GLN A 106 -9.09 17.14 -27.53
C GLN A 106 -8.37 17.41 -28.86
N PRO A 107 -7.19 18.05 -28.83
CA PRO A 107 -6.34 18.13 -30.00
C PRO A 107 -6.03 16.73 -30.51
N GLY A 108 -6.01 16.57 -31.84
CA GLY A 108 -5.71 15.28 -32.46
C GLY A 108 -4.26 14.84 -32.32
N ASP A 109 -3.35 15.76 -31.97
CA ASP A 109 -1.93 15.45 -31.84
C ASP A 109 -1.62 14.72 -30.53
N ARG A 110 -0.96 13.58 -30.66
CA ARG A 110 -0.55 12.72 -29.54
C ARG A 110 0.95 12.50 -29.53
N GLU A 111 1.71 13.29 -30.28
CA GLU A 111 3.16 13.24 -30.25
C GLU A 111 3.67 13.58 -28.85
N TRP A 112 4.69 12.82 -28.43
CA TRP A 112 5.32 12.94 -27.14
C TRP A 112 6.51 13.90 -27.23
N VAL A 113 6.64 14.72 -26.19
CA VAL A 113 7.81 15.55 -25.94
C VAL A 113 8.38 15.15 -24.59
N THR A 114 9.69 15.06 -24.52
CA THR A 114 10.41 14.67 -23.32
C THR A 114 11.09 15.89 -22.74
N VAL A 115 10.94 16.09 -21.43
CA VAL A 115 11.52 17.23 -20.75
C VAL A 115 12.38 16.75 -19.59
N ILE A 116 13.64 17.17 -19.57
CA ILE A 116 14.53 17.01 -18.43
C ILE A 116 14.52 18.32 -17.64
N ALA A 117 14.00 18.24 -16.42
CA ALA A 117 13.93 19.36 -15.50
C ALA A 117 14.93 19.17 -14.35
N GLY A 118 15.46 20.28 -13.84
CA GLY A 118 16.30 20.30 -12.63
C GLY A 118 15.77 21.32 -11.62
N ILE A 119 15.88 21.01 -10.34
CA ILE A 119 15.51 21.88 -9.23
C ILE A 119 16.57 21.80 -8.12
N ASN A 120 16.81 22.90 -7.40
CA ASN A 120 17.64 22.89 -6.20
C ASN A 120 16.79 22.87 -4.92
N ALA A 121 17.38 22.50 -3.79
CA ALA A 121 16.63 22.38 -2.54
C ALA A 121 16.17 23.73 -1.96
N THR A 122 16.78 24.85 -2.36
CA THR A 122 16.35 26.20 -1.96
C THR A 122 15.22 26.79 -2.78
N GLY A 123 14.71 26.06 -3.79
CA GLY A 123 13.47 26.41 -4.48
C GLY A 123 13.65 27.03 -5.86
N TRP A 124 14.80 26.85 -6.50
CA TRP A 124 15.09 27.36 -7.84
C TRP A 124 14.98 26.24 -8.87
N ALA A 125 14.39 26.55 -10.02
CA ALA A 125 14.40 25.67 -11.18
C ALA A 125 15.63 25.97 -12.05
N LEU A 126 16.27 24.93 -12.56
CA LEU A 126 17.38 25.01 -13.49
C LEU A 126 16.84 25.15 -14.91
N ARG A 127 17.73 25.59 -15.83
CA ARG A 127 17.47 25.55 -17.27
C ARG A 127 16.96 24.18 -17.68
N THR A 128 15.95 24.17 -18.54
CA THR A 128 15.28 22.94 -18.96
C THR A 128 15.84 22.46 -20.28
N MET A 129 15.92 21.14 -20.43
CA MET A 129 16.21 20.50 -21.71
C MET A 129 14.94 19.85 -22.26
N ILE A 130 14.64 20.13 -23.52
CA ILE A 130 13.47 19.60 -24.22
C ILE A 130 13.97 18.72 -25.36
N ILE A 131 13.58 17.45 -25.37
CA ILE A 131 13.86 16.51 -26.44
C ILE A 131 12.60 16.38 -27.29
N LEU A 132 12.68 16.90 -28.51
CA LEU A 132 11.63 16.78 -29.51
C LEU A 132 11.88 15.56 -30.38
N LYS A 133 10.80 14.87 -30.76
CA LYS A 133 10.92 13.83 -31.77
C LYS A 133 11.20 14.45 -33.14
N GLY A 134 12.27 14.03 -33.80
CA GLY A 134 12.68 14.61 -35.08
C GLY A 134 14.05 14.12 -35.55
N LYS A 135 14.38 14.44 -36.80
CA LYS A 135 15.69 14.11 -37.40
C LYS A 135 16.63 15.31 -37.44
N MET A 136 16.08 16.51 -37.48
CA MET A 136 16.79 17.77 -37.65
C MET A 136 16.11 18.81 -36.77
N HIS A 137 16.91 19.77 -36.30
CA HIS A 137 16.39 20.96 -35.66
C HIS A 137 15.74 21.88 -36.69
N GLN A 138 14.65 22.54 -36.31
CA GLN A 138 14.05 23.60 -37.13
C GLN A 138 14.40 24.97 -36.54
N SER A 139 14.72 25.95 -37.39
CA SER A 139 15.12 27.28 -36.93
C SER A 139 14.00 28.01 -36.19
N CYS A 140 12.74 27.82 -36.61
CA CYS A 140 11.55 28.40 -35.98
C CYS A 140 11.41 28.06 -34.48
N TRP A 141 11.94 26.92 -34.04
CA TRP A 141 11.90 26.52 -32.63
C TRP A 141 12.70 27.45 -31.71
N TYR A 142 13.76 28.06 -32.24
CA TYR A 142 14.61 29.01 -31.50
C TYR A 142 14.10 30.45 -31.60
N GLU A 143 13.17 30.70 -32.51
CA GLU A 143 12.52 32.00 -32.71
C GLU A 143 11.17 32.09 -31.97
N THR A 144 10.79 31.02 -31.25
CA THR A 144 9.54 30.94 -30.51
C THR A 144 9.48 31.98 -29.38
N GLU A 145 8.45 32.83 -29.42
CA GLU A 145 8.26 33.89 -28.43
C GLU A 145 8.05 33.31 -27.03
N GLY A 146 8.78 33.84 -26.03
CA GLY A 146 8.66 33.43 -24.64
C GLY A 146 9.49 32.19 -24.26
N LEU A 147 10.16 31.53 -25.21
CA LEU A 147 11.12 30.47 -24.90
C LEU A 147 12.43 31.08 -24.37
N PRO A 148 12.93 30.66 -23.18
CA PRO A 148 14.21 31.16 -22.68
C PRO A 148 15.37 30.75 -23.59
N SER A 149 16.28 31.68 -23.86
CA SER A 149 17.40 31.48 -24.79
C SER A 149 18.48 30.52 -24.27
N ASP A 150 18.49 30.25 -22.97
CA ASP A 150 19.42 29.35 -22.29
C ASP A 150 18.91 27.91 -22.20
N TRP A 151 17.71 27.63 -22.72
CA TRP A 151 17.18 26.28 -22.79
C TRP A 151 17.79 25.48 -23.93
N VAL A 152 17.93 24.18 -23.70
CA VAL A 152 18.51 23.27 -24.68
C VAL A 152 17.37 22.50 -25.35
N ILE A 153 17.30 22.59 -26.67
CA ILE A 153 16.41 21.75 -27.48
C ILE A 153 17.28 20.69 -28.13
N GLU A 154 16.94 19.43 -27.95
CA GLU A 154 17.56 18.26 -28.59
C GLU A 154 16.56 17.57 -29.50
N VAL A 155 17.04 16.84 -30.51
CA VAL A 155 16.21 15.99 -31.35
C VAL A 155 16.63 14.53 -31.27
N ASN A 156 15.66 13.64 -31.17
CA ASN A 156 15.88 12.21 -31.33
C ASN A 156 14.79 11.60 -32.22
N GLU A 157 15.12 10.62 -33.05
CA GLU A 157 14.16 9.89 -33.88
C GLU A 157 13.01 9.28 -33.05
N ASN A 158 13.31 8.88 -31.81
CA ASN A 158 12.36 8.23 -30.91
C ASN A 158 11.77 9.18 -29.84
N GLY A 159 12.36 10.36 -29.63
CA GLY A 159 11.88 11.35 -28.65
C GLY A 159 12.19 11.03 -27.18
N TRP A 160 13.10 10.10 -26.87
CA TRP A 160 13.50 9.74 -25.48
C TRP A 160 14.99 9.49 -25.40
N THR A 161 15.57 9.56 -24.20
CA THR A 161 17.02 9.40 -23.98
C THR A 161 17.44 7.91 -24.07
N THR A 162 18.65 7.63 -24.57
CA THR A 162 19.28 6.30 -24.49
C THR A 162 20.36 6.31 -23.41
N ASP A 163 20.29 5.35 -22.48
CA ASP A 163 21.14 5.29 -21.29
C ASP A 163 22.63 5.22 -21.63
N GLN A 164 23.35 6.33 -21.42
CA GLN A 164 24.82 6.33 -21.36
C GLN A 164 25.28 6.73 -19.95
N LEU A 165 25.07 5.84 -18.99
CA LEU A 165 25.52 6.03 -17.59
C LEU A 165 27.03 6.35 -17.50
N ALA A 166 27.85 5.73 -18.36
CA ALA A 166 29.31 5.88 -18.32
C ALA A 166 29.81 7.30 -18.60
N GLY A 167 29.11 8.07 -19.44
CA GLY A 167 29.47 9.46 -19.72
C GLY A 167 29.11 10.41 -18.57
N PHE A 168 28.03 10.10 -17.86
CA PHE A 168 27.53 10.92 -16.75
C PHE A 168 28.43 10.84 -15.51
N ASP A 169 28.87 9.64 -15.13
CA ASP A 169 29.80 9.46 -14.00
C ASP A 169 31.12 10.19 -14.23
N GLN A 170 31.66 10.10 -15.46
CA GLN A 170 32.90 10.78 -15.83
C GLN A 170 32.74 12.30 -15.75
N PHE A 171 31.65 12.84 -16.30
CA PHE A 171 31.34 14.27 -16.23
C PHE A 171 31.22 14.74 -14.77
N CYS A 172 30.51 13.99 -13.93
CA CYS A 172 30.35 14.35 -12.52
C CYS A 172 31.71 14.37 -11.79
N SER A 173 32.55 13.36 -12.02
CA SER A 173 33.90 13.28 -11.45
C SER A 173 34.77 14.47 -11.88
N GLU A 174 34.79 14.79 -13.17
CA GLU A 174 35.58 15.90 -13.72
C GLU A 174 35.14 17.28 -13.19
N ASN A 175 33.85 17.44 -12.91
CA ASN A 175 33.26 18.70 -12.44
C ASN A 175 33.07 18.75 -10.91
N GLN A 176 33.60 17.78 -10.16
CA GLN A 176 33.48 17.71 -8.70
C GLN A 176 32.01 17.66 -8.22
N ILE A 177 31.15 17.03 -9.01
CA ILE A 177 29.74 16.78 -8.68
C ILE A 177 29.64 15.40 -8.04
N ILE A 178 28.99 15.33 -6.88
CA ILE A 178 28.73 14.07 -6.20
C ILE A 178 27.37 13.54 -6.68
N ALA A 179 27.39 12.57 -7.59
CA ALA A 179 26.18 11.89 -8.02
C ALA A 179 25.75 10.85 -6.97
N LEU A 180 24.55 11.03 -6.40
CA LEU A 180 23.92 10.06 -5.52
C LEU A 180 22.74 9.40 -6.23
N TYR A 181 22.91 8.12 -6.55
CA TYR A 181 21.86 7.30 -7.15
C TYR A 181 20.87 6.84 -6.10
N MET A 182 19.59 6.87 -6.44
CA MET A 182 18.55 6.29 -5.60
C MET A 182 18.53 4.77 -5.69
N PRO A 183 17.95 4.10 -4.68
CA PRO A 183 17.56 2.71 -4.81
C PRO A 183 16.69 2.46 -6.06
N PRO A 184 16.77 1.27 -6.66
CA PRO A 184 15.88 0.90 -7.75
C PRO A 184 14.40 1.03 -7.36
N HIS A 185 13.57 1.48 -8.31
CA HIS A 185 12.11 1.58 -8.15
C HIS A 185 11.64 2.44 -6.96
N SER A 186 12.42 3.44 -6.52
CA SER A 186 12.05 4.32 -5.41
C SER A 186 11.74 5.77 -5.81
N SER A 187 11.62 6.08 -7.10
CA SER A 187 11.42 7.47 -7.55
C SER A 187 10.14 8.09 -6.99
N HIS A 188 9.06 7.30 -6.90
CA HIS A 188 7.78 7.71 -6.30
C HIS A 188 7.84 8.03 -4.79
N LEU A 189 9.00 7.85 -4.16
CA LEU A 189 9.28 8.14 -2.76
C LEU A 189 10.37 9.19 -2.59
N LEU A 190 11.45 9.06 -3.35
CA LEU A 190 12.72 9.74 -3.12
C LEU A 190 13.08 10.78 -4.18
N GLN A 191 12.27 10.95 -5.25
CA GLN A 191 12.47 12.01 -6.25
C GLN A 191 11.60 13.22 -5.97
N PRO A 192 12.16 14.36 -5.50
CA PRO A 192 11.44 15.63 -5.33
C PRO A 192 10.59 16.03 -6.53
N LEU A 193 11.11 15.87 -7.76
CA LEU A 193 10.39 16.18 -8.98
C LEU A 193 9.12 15.30 -9.13
N ASP A 194 9.22 13.98 -8.98
CA ASP A 194 8.08 13.07 -9.06
C ASP A 194 7.04 13.29 -7.95
N VAL A 195 7.50 13.44 -6.71
CA VAL A 195 6.59 13.47 -5.55
C VAL A 195 5.93 14.83 -5.32
N GLY A 196 6.44 15.90 -5.93
CA GLY A 196 5.93 17.27 -5.70
C GLY A 196 5.70 18.13 -6.95
N CYS A 197 6.59 18.06 -7.94
CA CYS A 197 6.64 19.07 -9.00
C CYS A 197 5.96 18.62 -10.30
N PHE A 198 6.22 17.41 -10.78
CA PHE A 198 5.75 16.95 -12.08
C PHE A 198 4.24 16.84 -12.19
N SER A 199 3.54 16.50 -11.11
CA SER A 199 2.07 16.53 -11.11
C SER A 199 1.53 17.96 -11.32
N SER A 200 2.16 18.93 -10.64
CA SER A 200 1.80 20.35 -10.72
C SER A 200 2.11 20.90 -12.10
N LEU A 201 3.27 20.52 -12.66
CA LEU A 201 3.71 20.90 -14.00
C LEU A 201 2.81 20.36 -15.11
N LYS A 202 2.46 19.07 -15.06
CA LYS A 202 1.49 18.45 -15.99
C LYS A 202 0.11 19.11 -15.90
N THR A 203 -0.30 19.47 -14.69
CA THR A 203 -1.57 20.18 -14.47
C THR A 203 -1.52 21.59 -15.06
N ALA A 204 -0.45 22.35 -14.81
CA ALA A 204 -0.26 23.68 -15.36
C ALA A 204 -0.21 23.67 -16.90
N TYR A 205 0.53 22.72 -17.49
CA TYR A 205 0.57 22.56 -18.94
C TYR A 205 -0.81 22.22 -19.51
N GLY A 206 -1.54 21.29 -18.89
CA GLY A 206 -2.91 20.98 -19.30
C GLY A 206 -3.85 22.20 -19.27
N GLN A 207 -3.66 23.13 -18.34
CA GLN A 207 -4.40 24.40 -18.30
C GLN A 207 -4.01 25.33 -19.45
N GLN A 208 -2.73 25.40 -19.84
CA GLN A 208 -2.29 26.18 -21.00
C GLN A 208 -2.94 25.66 -22.29
N VAL A 209 -2.96 24.34 -22.48
CA VAL A 209 -3.64 23.72 -23.64
C VAL A 209 -5.14 23.99 -23.61
N GLU A 210 -5.79 23.89 -22.45
CA GLU A 210 -7.22 24.21 -22.31
C GLU A 210 -7.53 25.68 -22.65
N ASN A 211 -6.63 26.61 -22.32
CA ASN A 211 -6.81 28.02 -22.69
C ASN A 211 -6.75 28.23 -24.20
N GLN A 212 -5.81 27.57 -24.90
CA GLN A 212 -5.71 27.62 -26.37
C GLN A 212 -6.99 27.10 -27.04
N MET A 213 -7.54 26.01 -26.51
CA MET A 213 -8.82 25.47 -26.99
C MET A 213 -9.98 26.44 -26.90
N ARG A 214 -10.06 27.19 -25.80
CA ARG A 214 -11.13 28.18 -25.60
C ARG A 214 -11.03 29.32 -26.60
N LEU A 215 -9.85 29.55 -27.16
CA LEU A 215 -9.61 30.51 -28.26
C LEU A 215 -9.85 29.90 -29.65
N GLY A 216 -10.23 28.62 -29.73
CA GLY A 216 -10.49 27.91 -30.98
C GLY A 216 -9.28 27.21 -31.60
N ILE A 217 -8.13 27.21 -30.91
CA ILE A 217 -6.92 26.51 -31.36
C ILE A 217 -7.01 25.07 -30.87
N ASN A 218 -7.24 24.15 -31.82
CA ASN A 218 -7.51 22.73 -31.54
C ASN A 218 -6.36 21.80 -31.92
N HIS A 219 -5.17 22.34 -32.17
CA HIS A 219 -3.96 21.60 -32.47
C HIS A 219 -2.81 22.24 -31.69
N ILE A 220 -1.91 21.41 -31.16
CA ILE A 220 -0.72 21.83 -30.44
C ILE A 220 0.42 21.04 -31.07
N ASP A 221 1.19 21.70 -31.92
CA ASP A 221 2.42 21.18 -32.49
C ASP A 221 3.62 21.50 -31.60
N LYS A 222 4.83 21.32 -32.15
CA LYS A 222 6.09 21.56 -31.43
C LYS A 222 6.32 23.03 -31.13
N GLU A 223 6.00 23.92 -32.05
CA GLU A 223 6.14 25.37 -31.86
C GLU A 223 5.16 25.84 -30.78
N GLU A 224 3.91 25.37 -30.84
CA GLU A 224 2.94 25.67 -29.78
C GLU A 224 3.34 25.06 -28.42
N PHE A 225 3.89 23.84 -28.39
CA PHE A 225 4.42 23.27 -27.15
C PHE A 225 5.51 24.17 -26.55
N LEU A 226 6.49 24.58 -27.36
CA LEU A 226 7.60 25.43 -26.94
C LEU A 226 7.12 26.81 -26.47
N ALA A 227 6.04 27.34 -27.05
CA ALA A 227 5.45 28.61 -26.61
C ALA A 227 4.69 28.49 -25.28
N LEU A 228 3.99 27.37 -25.04
CA LEU A 228 3.13 27.18 -23.86
C LEU A 228 3.88 26.68 -22.63
N TYR A 229 4.89 25.84 -22.83
CA TYR A 229 5.57 25.15 -21.74
C TYR A 229 6.30 26.10 -20.76
N PRO A 230 6.98 27.19 -21.19
CA PRO A 230 7.59 28.15 -20.27
C PRO A 230 6.59 28.72 -19.24
N ALA A 231 5.39 29.08 -19.70
CA ALA A 231 4.34 29.58 -18.80
C ALA A 231 3.89 28.52 -17.79
N ALA A 232 3.75 27.26 -18.23
CA ALA A 232 3.42 26.14 -17.35
C ALA A 232 4.53 25.88 -16.32
N GLN A 233 5.80 26.00 -16.72
CA GLN A 233 6.94 25.82 -15.84
C GLN A 233 6.97 26.89 -14.74
N ILE A 234 6.85 28.17 -15.10
CA ILE A 234 6.85 29.28 -14.13
C ILE A 234 5.70 29.12 -13.14
N GLN A 235 4.53 28.69 -13.61
CA GLN A 235 3.36 28.46 -12.77
C GLN A 235 3.55 27.28 -11.79
N ALA A 236 4.26 26.23 -12.20
CA ALA A 236 4.37 24.99 -11.44
C ALA A 236 5.62 24.89 -10.56
N LEU A 237 6.79 25.29 -11.07
CA LEU A 237 8.08 25.18 -10.38
C LEU A 237 8.36 26.41 -9.52
N THR A 238 7.39 26.74 -8.66
CA THR A 238 7.55 27.81 -7.67
C THR A 238 8.46 27.36 -6.52
N GLU A 239 9.09 28.32 -5.83
CA GLU A 239 9.92 28.06 -4.65
C GLU A 239 9.22 27.18 -3.61
N SER A 240 7.94 27.47 -3.35
CA SER A 240 7.12 26.71 -2.41
C SER A 240 6.89 25.27 -2.87
N ASN A 241 6.60 25.05 -4.15
CA ASN A 241 6.36 23.71 -4.68
C ASN A 241 7.63 22.87 -4.67
N ILE A 242 8.76 23.47 -5.05
CA ILE A 242 10.07 22.80 -5.04
C ILE A 242 10.45 22.41 -3.61
N LYS A 243 10.41 23.35 -2.66
CA LYS A 243 10.68 23.05 -1.24
C LYS A 243 9.73 22.00 -0.68
N SER A 244 8.46 22.00 -1.11
CA SER A 244 7.49 20.97 -0.75
C SER A 244 7.88 19.60 -1.31
N GLY A 245 8.39 19.52 -2.54
CA GLY A 245 8.92 18.29 -3.15
C GLY A 245 10.11 17.71 -2.36
N PHE A 246 11.11 18.54 -2.04
CA PHE A 246 12.26 18.11 -1.24
C PHE A 246 11.86 17.65 0.16
N ARG A 247 10.93 18.37 0.80
CA ARG A 247 10.37 17.96 2.10
C ARG A 247 9.61 16.65 2.00
N ALA A 248 8.79 16.47 0.97
CA ALA A 248 7.99 15.26 0.79
C ALA A 248 8.85 14.01 0.56
N ALA A 249 10.03 14.18 -0.05
CA ALA A 249 11.08 13.17 -0.22
C ALA A 249 11.98 12.99 1.02
N GLY A 250 11.79 13.78 2.08
CA GLY A 250 12.55 13.69 3.34
C GLY A 250 13.99 14.19 3.26
N LEU A 251 14.33 14.99 2.24
CA LEU A 251 15.71 15.43 1.99
C LEU A 251 16.04 16.78 2.63
N VAL A 252 15.19 17.79 2.43
CA VAL A 252 15.38 19.14 2.95
C VAL A 252 14.06 19.70 3.50
N PRO A 253 13.93 19.90 4.83
CA PRO A 253 14.89 19.47 5.85
C PRO A 253 15.05 17.95 5.87
N TYR A 254 16.20 17.47 6.32
CA TYR A 254 16.49 16.04 6.41
C TYR A 254 15.57 15.36 7.42
N ASP A 255 14.62 14.55 6.92
CA ASP A 255 13.64 13.80 7.71
C ASP A 255 13.25 12.49 7.00
N PRO A 256 14.02 11.41 7.18
CA PRO A 256 13.73 10.11 6.58
C PRO A 256 12.36 9.53 6.98
N GLU A 257 11.83 9.89 8.14
CA GLU A 257 10.56 9.34 8.64
C GLU A 257 9.36 9.81 7.81
N GLN A 258 9.50 10.95 7.12
CA GLN A 258 8.51 11.44 6.15
C GLN A 258 8.22 10.42 5.02
N VAL A 259 9.22 9.58 4.69
CA VAL A 259 9.13 8.50 3.70
C VAL A 259 8.93 7.15 4.38
N LEU A 260 9.76 6.81 5.37
CA LEU A 260 9.76 5.49 6.03
C LEU A 260 8.42 5.15 6.71
N SER A 261 7.72 6.14 7.26
CA SER A 261 6.40 5.95 7.86
C SER A 261 5.33 5.45 6.88
N ARG A 262 5.48 5.74 5.57
CA ARG A 262 4.54 5.31 4.52
C ARG A 262 4.73 3.84 4.14
N LEU A 263 5.95 3.33 4.28
CA LEU A 263 6.31 1.94 3.98
C LEU A 263 5.72 0.98 5.01
N ASN A 264 5.65 1.41 6.28
CA ASN A 264 5.17 0.60 7.40
C ASN A 264 3.64 0.59 7.56
N THR A 265 2.87 0.78 6.47
CA THR A 265 1.40 0.81 6.53
C THR A 265 0.85 -0.62 6.72
N THR A 266 1.01 -1.15 7.92
CA THR A 266 0.30 -2.35 8.36
C THR A 266 -1.18 -2.02 8.33
N MET A 267 -2.00 -2.77 7.59
CA MET A 267 -3.45 -2.63 7.64
C MET A 267 -3.95 -3.00 9.04
N HIS A 268 -4.00 -2.02 9.94
CA HIS A 268 -4.59 -2.22 11.26
C HIS A 268 -6.10 -2.30 11.11
N THR A 269 -6.64 -3.51 11.28
CA THR A 269 -8.06 -3.68 11.55
C THR A 269 -8.25 -3.44 13.05
N PRO A 270 -9.05 -2.46 13.51
CA PRO A 270 -9.31 -2.30 14.93
C PRO A 270 -9.87 -3.62 15.47
N THR A 271 -9.18 -4.20 16.45
CA THR A 271 -9.67 -5.41 17.13
C THR A 271 -10.87 -4.99 17.98
N PRO A 272 -12.03 -5.67 17.90
CA PRO A 272 -13.20 -5.29 18.67
C PRO A 272 -12.87 -5.30 20.18
N PRO A 273 -13.52 -4.43 21.00
CA PRO A 273 -13.39 -4.49 22.45
C PRO A 273 -13.77 -5.90 22.92
N GLY A 274 -12.86 -6.56 23.63
CA GLY A 274 -13.10 -7.90 24.18
C GLY A 274 -14.34 -7.89 25.05
N THR A 275 -15.33 -8.72 24.72
CA THR A 275 -16.46 -8.96 25.60
C THR A 275 -15.99 -9.86 26.74
N SER A 276 -15.92 -9.27 27.94
CA SER A 276 -15.60 -9.95 29.19
C SER A 276 -16.72 -10.90 29.61
N HIS A 277 -16.90 -12.04 28.93
CA HIS A 277 -17.73 -13.12 29.46
C HIS A 277 -17.19 -14.51 29.10
N SER A 278 -16.95 -15.30 30.16
CA SER A 278 -16.89 -16.76 30.22
C SER A 278 -15.68 -17.45 29.60
N SER A 279 -14.79 -17.89 30.49
CA SER A 279 -13.76 -18.90 30.29
C SER A 279 -14.35 -20.28 29.93
N GLN A 280 -14.78 -20.47 28.67
CA GLN A 280 -14.82 -21.77 27.98
C GLN A 280 -15.26 -21.58 26.51
N ALA A 281 -14.31 -21.32 25.59
CA ALA A 281 -14.55 -21.49 24.17
C ALA A 281 -13.23 -21.80 23.43
N SER A 282 -12.99 -23.09 23.18
CA SER A 282 -11.84 -23.63 22.44
C SER A 282 -11.86 -23.37 20.92
N TRP A 283 -12.68 -22.43 20.41
CA TRP A 283 -12.94 -22.33 18.95
C TRP A 283 -13.08 -20.89 18.41
N ALA A 284 -12.15 -20.00 18.76
CA ALA A 284 -12.04 -18.73 18.04
C ALA A 284 -11.33 -18.95 16.69
N THR A 285 -12.06 -18.94 15.57
CA THR A 285 -11.46 -18.90 14.24
C THR A 285 -10.83 -17.52 14.00
N ALA A 286 -9.50 -17.48 13.82
CA ALA A 286 -8.77 -16.26 13.47
C ALA A 286 -9.30 -15.62 12.18
N THR A 287 -9.31 -14.30 12.10
CA THR A 287 -9.75 -13.54 10.92
C THR A 287 -8.91 -13.94 9.70
N PRO A 288 -9.51 -14.43 8.60
CA PRO A 288 -8.77 -14.78 7.40
C PRO A 288 -8.30 -13.51 6.67
N HIS A 289 -7.03 -13.51 6.24
CA HIS A 289 -6.36 -12.35 5.63
C HIS A 289 -6.39 -12.38 4.10
N ASN A 290 -6.87 -13.48 3.50
CA ASN A 290 -7.05 -13.63 2.07
C ASN A 290 -8.22 -14.57 1.74
N ILE A 291 -8.69 -14.52 0.48
CA ILE A 291 -9.83 -15.32 -0.01
C ILE A 291 -9.58 -16.81 0.18
N HIS A 292 -8.34 -17.27 -0.01
CA HIS A 292 -8.00 -18.69 0.15
C HIS A 292 -8.16 -19.18 1.59
N GLN A 293 -7.69 -18.41 2.58
CA GLN A 293 -7.90 -18.70 4.00
C GLN A 293 -9.39 -18.67 4.36
N LEU A 294 -10.15 -17.73 3.81
CA LEU A 294 -11.60 -17.65 4.01
C LEU A 294 -12.32 -18.88 3.46
N GLU A 295 -11.95 -19.34 2.26
CA GLU A 295 -12.49 -20.55 1.65
C GLU A 295 -12.15 -21.81 2.45
N GLN A 296 -10.91 -21.92 2.95
CA GLN A 296 -10.49 -23.04 3.80
C GLN A 296 -11.27 -23.08 5.12
N GLN A 297 -11.46 -21.93 5.77
CA GLN A 297 -12.26 -21.83 6.99
C GLN A 297 -13.73 -22.15 6.72
N THR A 298 -14.28 -21.64 5.61
CA THR A 298 -15.66 -21.94 5.18
C THR A 298 -15.84 -23.44 4.96
N LYS A 299 -14.88 -24.11 4.33
CA LYS A 299 -14.88 -25.58 4.14
C LYS A 299 -14.85 -26.32 5.48
N LYS A 300 -14.01 -25.87 6.44
CA LYS A 300 -13.94 -26.45 7.79
C LYS A 300 -15.26 -26.31 8.54
N VAL A 301 -15.85 -25.11 8.58
CA VAL A 301 -17.13 -24.84 9.25
C VAL A 301 -18.26 -25.66 8.63
N LYS A 302 -18.35 -25.72 7.29
CA LYS A 302 -19.32 -26.60 6.60
C LYS A 302 -19.11 -28.08 6.93
N GLY A 303 -17.86 -28.51 7.12
CA GLY A 303 -17.53 -29.87 7.55
C GLY A 303 -18.01 -30.18 8.97
N TYR A 304 -17.90 -29.23 9.90
CA TYR A 304 -18.43 -29.38 11.26
C TYR A 304 -19.95 -29.41 11.31
N ILE A 305 -20.63 -28.58 10.52
CA ILE A 305 -22.10 -28.57 10.43
C ILE A 305 -22.65 -29.89 9.86
N LYS A 306 -21.86 -30.59 9.02
CA LYS A 306 -22.25 -31.87 8.42
C LYS A 306 -21.99 -33.11 9.29
N ARG A 307 -21.25 -33.00 10.40
CA ARG A 307 -21.01 -34.14 11.30
C ARG A 307 -22.14 -34.20 12.34
N PRO A 308 -22.95 -35.27 12.39
CA PRO A 308 -23.77 -35.55 13.57
C PRO A 308 -22.84 -35.69 14.77
N GLN A 309 -23.17 -35.08 15.91
CA GLN A 309 -22.48 -35.36 17.17
C GLN A 309 -22.62 -36.85 17.47
N GLU A 310 -21.51 -37.60 17.44
CA GLU A 310 -21.44 -38.95 17.98
C GLU A 310 -21.83 -38.89 19.46
N GLY A 311 -23.06 -39.32 19.77
CA GLY A 311 -23.62 -39.29 21.13
C GLY A 311 -25.10 -38.88 21.21
N ALA A 312 -25.72 -38.37 20.14
CA ALA A 312 -27.15 -38.07 20.14
C ALA A 312 -27.98 -39.31 19.76
N LEU A 313 -28.72 -39.87 20.72
CA LEU A 313 -29.71 -40.93 20.47
C LEU A 313 -30.83 -40.41 19.55
N ARG A 314 -31.30 -41.25 18.62
CA ARG A 314 -32.52 -40.94 17.86
C ARG A 314 -33.72 -40.92 18.81
N VAL A 315 -34.70 -40.07 18.54
CA VAL A 315 -35.90 -39.88 19.39
C VAL A 315 -36.60 -41.22 19.71
N GLU A 316 -36.63 -42.15 18.75
CA GLU A 316 -37.20 -43.49 18.94
C GLU A 316 -36.39 -44.36 19.93
N GLU A 317 -35.07 -44.31 19.88
CA GLU A 317 -34.20 -45.03 20.83
C GLU A 317 -34.26 -44.42 22.25
N GLY A 318 -34.56 -43.12 22.36
CA GLY A 318 -34.82 -42.45 23.62
C GLY A 318 -36.12 -42.91 24.29
N LEU A 319 -37.19 -43.07 23.52
CA LEU A 319 -38.51 -43.50 24.01
C LEU A 319 -38.51 -44.95 24.54
N ASP A 320 -37.82 -45.87 23.85
CA ASP A 320 -37.67 -47.26 24.30
C ASP A 320 -36.88 -47.38 25.60
N ARG A 321 -35.96 -46.44 25.84
CA ARG A 321 -35.14 -46.41 27.04
C ARG A 321 -35.92 -45.89 28.25
N VAL A 322 -36.80 -44.90 28.07
CA VAL A 322 -37.71 -44.41 29.12
C VAL A 322 -38.74 -45.49 29.49
N ARG A 323 -39.25 -46.26 28.50
CA ARG A 323 -40.20 -47.34 28.76
C ARG A 323 -39.59 -48.45 29.63
N ARG A 324 -38.33 -48.83 29.36
CA ARG A 324 -37.59 -49.84 30.16
C ARG A 324 -37.23 -49.36 31.57
N VAL A 325 -37.05 -48.06 31.79
CA VAL A 325 -36.78 -47.50 33.12
C VAL A 325 -38.05 -47.51 33.99
N ASN A 326 -39.22 -47.18 33.44
CA ASN A 326 -40.48 -47.24 34.18
C ASN A 326 -40.90 -48.67 34.58
N GLU A 327 -40.49 -49.70 33.84
CA GLU A 327 -40.77 -51.11 34.18
C GLU A 327 -39.86 -51.64 35.30
N LEU A 328 -38.72 -51.01 35.54
CA LEU A 328 -37.73 -51.42 36.56
C LEU A 328 -37.85 -50.64 37.88
N GLU A 329 -38.53 -49.49 37.90
CA GLU A 329 -38.73 -48.64 39.10
C GLU A 329 -39.91 -49.08 40.00
N GLY A 330 -40.52 -50.24 39.76
CA GLY A 330 -41.58 -50.82 40.62
C GLY A 330 -41.11 -51.71 41.79
N GLY A 331 -39.80 -51.85 42.02
CA GLY A 331 -39.22 -52.71 43.06
C GLY A 331 -38.45 -51.94 44.14
N VAL A 332 -38.78 -52.16 45.40
CA VAL A 332 -38.40 -51.35 46.58
C VAL A 332 -37.21 -51.95 47.36
N VAL A 333 -36.30 -51.06 47.81
CA VAL A 333 -35.15 -51.13 48.78
C VAL A 333 -34.03 -52.19 48.58
N GLU A 334 -32.74 -51.97 48.92
CA GLU A 334 -32.13 -51.25 50.06
C GLU A 334 -30.63 -50.91 49.81
N ALA A 335 -30.03 -50.06 50.67
CA ALA A 335 -28.74 -49.38 50.48
C ALA A 335 -27.53 -49.96 51.24
N ALA A 336 -26.33 -49.87 50.66
CA ALA A 336 -24.99 -49.81 51.30
C ALA A 336 -23.99 -49.33 50.22
N GLY A 337 -22.97 -48.49 50.38
CA GLY A 337 -22.07 -48.11 51.47
C GLY A 337 -20.77 -47.63 50.79
N SER A 338 -20.22 -46.46 51.16
CA SER A 338 -19.12 -45.77 50.45
C SER A 338 -17.72 -46.34 50.71
N GLN A 339 -16.86 -46.45 49.68
CA GLN A 339 -15.41 -46.71 49.82
C GLN A 339 -14.54 -45.62 49.14
N PRO A 340 -13.40 -45.21 49.76
CA PRO A 340 -12.53 -44.15 49.24
C PRO A 340 -11.51 -44.64 48.21
N ARG A 341 -11.16 -43.76 47.25
CA ARG A 341 -10.22 -44.01 46.13
C ARG A 341 -8.77 -44.22 46.60
N LYS A 342 -8.14 -45.31 46.15
CA LYS A 342 -6.71 -45.63 46.36
C LYS A 342 -5.80 -44.70 45.53
N ARG A 343 -4.73 -44.16 46.14
CA ARG A 343 -3.67 -43.41 45.44
C ARG A 343 -2.69 -44.39 44.76
N ALA A 344 -2.19 -44.01 43.58
CA ALA A 344 -1.23 -44.79 42.81
C ALA A 344 0.16 -44.84 43.49
N ALA A 345 0.90 -45.93 43.24
CA ALA A 345 2.24 -46.14 43.81
C ALA A 345 3.27 -45.14 43.26
N PRO A 346 4.24 -44.69 44.07
CA PRO A 346 5.22 -43.69 43.66
C PRO A 346 6.24 -44.24 42.66
N ARG A 347 6.77 -43.36 41.80
CA ARG A 347 7.83 -43.65 40.82
C ARG A 347 9.15 -43.09 41.30
N CYS A 348 10.20 -43.91 41.32
CA CYS A 348 11.53 -43.51 41.78
C CYS A 348 12.19 -42.54 40.78
N SER A 349 12.65 -41.38 41.25
CA SER A 349 13.32 -40.39 40.39
C SER A 349 14.77 -40.74 40.02
N VAL A 350 15.39 -41.72 40.69
CA VAL A 350 16.79 -42.13 40.43
C VAL A 350 16.86 -43.20 39.34
N CYS A 351 15.96 -44.19 39.33
CA CYS A 351 15.96 -45.29 38.36
C CYS A 351 14.72 -45.37 37.46
N GLY A 352 13.67 -44.59 37.75
CA GLY A 352 12.45 -44.56 36.97
C GLY A 352 11.45 -45.70 37.23
N THR A 353 11.75 -46.66 38.12
CA THR A 353 10.87 -47.80 38.44
C THR A 353 9.75 -47.40 39.42
N ILE A 354 8.54 -47.91 39.20
CA ILE A 354 7.37 -47.70 40.07
C ILE A 354 7.40 -48.69 41.24
N GLY A 355 7.09 -48.22 42.45
CA GLY A 355 7.01 -49.06 43.65
C GLY A 355 7.96 -48.68 44.79
N HIS A 356 8.87 -47.72 44.57
CA HIS A 356 9.77 -47.20 45.61
C HIS A 356 10.14 -45.73 45.32
N THR A 357 10.81 -45.07 46.26
CA THR A 357 11.27 -43.67 46.09
C THR A 357 12.79 -43.60 45.95
N ALA A 358 13.34 -42.46 45.55
CA ALA A 358 14.79 -42.24 45.43
C ALA A 358 15.59 -42.64 46.69
N ARG A 359 15.00 -42.45 47.88
CA ARG A 359 15.64 -42.71 49.17
C ARG A 359 15.87 -44.20 49.48
N THR A 360 15.15 -45.08 48.80
CA THR A 360 15.25 -46.54 49.00
C THR A 360 15.75 -47.23 47.73
N CYS A 361 16.35 -46.47 46.82
CA CYS A 361 16.86 -46.99 45.56
C CYS A 361 18.24 -47.61 45.78
N SER A 362 18.40 -48.89 45.44
CA SER A 362 19.67 -49.61 45.54
C SER A 362 20.81 -48.96 44.74
N LYS A 363 20.50 -48.25 43.64
CA LYS A 363 21.47 -47.47 42.85
C LYS A 363 21.97 -46.18 43.52
N HIS A 364 21.28 -45.72 44.58
CA HIS A 364 21.67 -44.51 45.33
C HIS A 364 22.65 -44.85 46.47
N ILE A 365 22.80 -46.13 46.83
CA ILE A 365 23.63 -46.55 47.97
C ILE A 365 25.10 -46.80 47.55
N GLU A 366 25.39 -47.02 46.27
CA GLU A 366 26.77 -47.22 45.75
C GLU A 366 27.54 -45.92 45.44
N ILE A 367 26.94 -44.74 45.68
CA ILE A 367 27.59 -43.42 45.43
C ILE A 367 28.10 -42.78 46.74
N ILE A 368 27.92 -43.44 47.89
CA ILE A 368 28.40 -42.95 49.20
C ILE A 368 29.14 -44.07 49.98
N SER A 369 30.00 -44.84 49.30
CA SER A 369 31.01 -45.71 49.94
C SER A 369 32.38 -45.56 49.27
#